data_AF-A0A7X7I400-F1
#
_entry.id   AF-A0A7X7I400-F1
#
_cell.length_a   1.000
_cell.length_b   1.000
_cell.length_c   1.000
_cell.angle_alpha   90.00
_cell.angle_beta   90.00
_cell.angle_gamma   90.00
#
_symmetry.space_group_name_H-M   'P 1'
#
loop_
_entity.id
_entity.type
_entity.pdbx_description
1 polymer ?
#
loop_
_entity_poly.entity_id
_entity_poly.type
_entity_poly.pdbx_seq_one_letter_code
_entity_poly.pdbx_strand_id
1 'polypeptide(L)'
;MYCRFKCVPAILFLFLLLLVLPPSGAESATPAPKNEVTRAEFFLKKFEDRVNRFRGQSFRLGFEDNEALKRIRDLKEKYPEDPAVEDLYQRARMALMKSKGDFMEITPEMLSFRENEQRLKKIFGEIADKEWKEFTGEILASPSVLPKAFPAPDRSQVSIEDIKGHYVILEEFEYPANQFIDLGREFVSVGTGARGYYFVEISNRNWLGPYEAVKRYRRLINRDFPEEGKWTVLGKIVGIEMVIPQAEKVKTVAPQWGWVVSPVALYIPGVTFAFFDASIEEGGYFAGEERMEEIKDPLYTVRYVPPDATPERLVEIFAASVKEKNFDLFLDCIDPNRKKTRTALSLIRYHWDLHLDRFARFYVHVTTDEAKIEVLKGFQSSAGSVEDFFLDEEQQEKIKEISGELVEQATVVSKAWDERGRQYGSPKPHYLIRRDKGRWYIDNYEQPF
;
A
#
# COMPACT_ATOMS: atom_id res chain seq x y z
N MET A 1 14.12 41.04 -60.93
CA MET A 1 14.96 42.26 -61.13
C MET A 1 16.31 41.95 -60.50
N TYR A 2 17.31 41.49 -61.26
CA TYR A 2 18.39 42.30 -61.89
C TYR A 2 19.15 43.13 -60.85
N CYS A 3 20.47 43.08 -60.61
CA CYS A 3 21.69 42.60 -61.31
C CYS A 3 22.72 42.24 -60.20
N ARG A 4 23.64 41.27 -60.24
CA ARG A 4 24.71 40.86 -61.19
C ARG A 4 25.84 41.90 -61.47
N PHE A 5 27.01 41.58 -60.88
CA PHE A 5 28.40 41.66 -61.38
C PHE A 5 29.10 43.00 -61.65
N LYS A 6 30.37 43.10 -61.19
CA LYS A 6 31.63 43.21 -61.99
C LYS A 6 32.85 43.36 -61.04
N CYS A 7 33.81 42.42 -61.04
CA CYS A 7 35.10 42.40 -61.78
C CYS A 7 36.30 43.06 -61.04
N VAL A 8 37.12 42.23 -60.37
CA VAL A 8 38.59 41.92 -60.51
C VAL A 8 39.41 42.77 -61.53
N PRO A 9 40.77 42.94 -61.52
CA PRO A 9 41.90 42.60 -60.58
C PRO A 9 42.94 43.76 -60.32
N ALA A 10 43.99 43.50 -59.51
CA ALA A 10 45.44 43.77 -59.74
C ALA A 10 46.18 44.10 -58.42
N ILE A 11 46.89 43.15 -57.81
CA ILE A 11 48.37 43.00 -57.81
C ILE A 11 49.14 44.31 -57.51
N LEU A 12 49.73 44.45 -56.32
CA LEU A 12 51.20 44.51 -56.17
C LEU A 12 51.64 44.44 -54.69
N PHE A 13 52.69 43.64 -54.49
CA PHE A 13 53.63 43.59 -53.37
C PHE A 13 53.99 44.97 -52.78
N LEU A 14 54.20 45.07 -51.45
CA LEU A 14 55.54 45.03 -50.83
C LEU A 14 55.48 45.31 -49.30
N PHE A 15 56.06 44.38 -48.53
CA PHE A 15 56.86 44.56 -47.31
C PHE A 15 56.37 45.40 -46.10
N LEU A 16 56.22 44.65 -45.00
CA LEU A 16 56.93 44.83 -43.72
C LEU A 16 56.47 45.94 -42.78
N LEU A 17 55.69 45.57 -41.76
CA LEU A 17 56.08 45.90 -40.38
C LEU A 17 55.47 44.93 -39.37
N LEU A 18 56.38 44.30 -38.63
CA LEU A 18 56.14 43.45 -37.49
C LEU A 18 55.30 44.16 -36.42
N LEU A 19 54.15 43.57 -36.10
CA LEU A 19 53.58 43.58 -34.75
C LEU A 19 53.09 42.15 -34.48
N VAL A 20 54.07 41.26 -34.26
CA VAL A 20 53.85 39.99 -33.59
C VAL A 20 53.48 40.33 -32.16
N LEU A 21 52.17 40.50 -31.92
CA LEU A 21 51.62 40.23 -30.59
C LEU A 21 51.93 38.75 -30.32
N PRO A 22 52.58 38.41 -29.19
CA PRO A 22 52.80 37.02 -28.87
C PRO A 22 51.43 36.33 -28.81
N PRO A 23 51.27 35.10 -29.32
CA PRO A 23 50.20 34.27 -28.82
C PRO A 23 50.43 34.19 -27.31
N SER A 24 49.59 34.86 -26.53
CA SER A 24 49.40 34.51 -25.12
C SER A 24 49.27 33.01 -25.10
N GLY A 25 50.24 32.35 -24.46
CA GLY A 25 50.32 30.90 -24.46
C GLY A 25 48.97 30.32 -24.12
N ALA A 26 48.38 29.58 -25.05
CA ALA A 26 47.69 28.38 -24.64
C ALA A 26 48.79 27.52 -24.01
N GLU A 27 49.01 27.68 -22.69
CA GLU A 27 49.60 26.62 -21.90
C GLU A 27 48.86 25.37 -22.32
N SER A 28 49.56 24.45 -22.99
CA SER A 28 49.04 23.12 -23.23
C SER A 28 48.61 22.60 -21.86
N ALA A 29 47.30 22.54 -21.61
CA ALA A 29 46.76 22.11 -20.33
C ALA A 29 47.48 20.83 -19.94
N THR A 30 48.28 20.89 -18.88
CA THR A 30 49.14 19.77 -18.51
C THR A 30 48.23 18.58 -18.26
N PRO A 31 48.30 17.50 -19.06
CA PRO A 31 47.36 16.40 -18.91
C PRO A 31 47.58 15.74 -17.55
N ALA A 32 46.48 15.29 -16.94
CA ALA A 32 46.54 14.66 -15.64
C ALA A 32 47.44 13.41 -15.68
N PRO A 33 48.21 13.12 -14.62
CA PRO A 33 49.03 11.93 -14.57
C PRO A 33 48.18 10.66 -14.76
N LYS A 34 48.50 9.85 -15.78
CA LYS A 34 47.73 8.64 -16.13
C LYS A 34 47.48 7.71 -14.94
N ASN A 35 48.44 7.60 -14.03
CA ASN A 35 48.32 6.77 -12.83
C ASN A 35 47.25 7.29 -11.85
N GLU A 36 47.11 8.61 -11.73
CA GLU A 36 46.09 9.23 -10.87
C GLU A 36 44.69 9.08 -11.47
N VAL A 37 44.55 9.27 -12.78
CA VAL A 37 43.29 9.04 -13.53
C VAL A 37 42.85 7.58 -13.42
N THR A 38 43.75 6.63 -13.69
CA THR A 38 43.45 5.19 -13.60
C THR A 38 43.04 4.77 -12.20
N ARG A 39 43.70 5.33 -11.17
CA ARG A 39 43.37 5.06 -9.77
C ARG A 39 42.00 5.63 -9.41
N ALA A 40 41.70 6.86 -9.83
CA ALA A 40 40.39 7.48 -9.61
C ALA A 40 39.27 6.68 -10.30
N GLU A 41 39.51 6.21 -11.53
CA GLU A 41 38.58 5.35 -12.27
C GLU A 41 38.28 4.05 -11.54
N PHE A 42 39.30 3.37 -10.98
CA PHE A 42 39.10 2.14 -10.23
C PHE A 42 38.18 2.33 -9.01
N PHE A 43 38.37 3.41 -8.25
CA PHE A 43 37.51 3.71 -7.11
C PHE A 43 36.11 4.17 -7.53
N LEU A 44 36.00 4.91 -8.64
CA LEU A 44 34.71 5.29 -9.22
C LEU A 44 33.92 4.05 -9.62
N LYS A 45 34.55 3.08 -10.28
CA LYS A 45 33.89 1.84 -10.70
C LYS A 45 33.34 1.05 -9.50
N LYS A 46 34.09 0.97 -8.40
CA LYS A 46 33.57 0.36 -7.16
C LYS A 46 32.33 1.08 -6.61
N PHE A 47 32.32 2.41 -6.70
CA PHE A 47 31.16 3.21 -6.30
C PHE A 47 29.97 2.99 -7.25
N GLU A 48 30.19 2.99 -8.56
CA GLU A 48 29.18 2.66 -9.59
C GLU A 48 28.60 1.25 -9.39
N ASP A 49 29.44 0.24 -9.15
CA ASP A 49 29.03 -1.14 -8.86
C ASP A 49 28.21 -1.22 -7.57
N ARG A 50 28.53 -0.39 -6.58
CA ARG A 50 27.69 -0.27 -5.38
C ARG A 50 26.35 0.38 -5.71
N VAL A 51 26.32 1.49 -6.44
CA VAL A 51 25.07 2.13 -6.89
C VAL A 51 24.17 1.13 -7.62
N ASN A 52 24.74 0.36 -8.55
CA ASN A 52 24.01 -0.66 -9.32
C ASN A 52 23.45 -1.78 -8.43
N ARG A 53 24.18 -2.19 -7.38
CA ARG A 53 23.69 -3.18 -6.41
C ARG A 53 22.49 -2.69 -5.60
N PHE A 54 22.39 -1.39 -5.36
CA PHE A 54 21.26 -0.78 -4.63
C PHE A 54 20.01 -0.58 -5.50
N ARG A 55 20.08 -0.78 -6.83
CA ARG A 55 18.93 -0.82 -7.76
C ARG A 55 17.92 0.33 -7.53
N GLY A 56 18.41 1.57 -7.52
CA GLY A 56 17.58 2.76 -7.32
C GLY A 56 17.25 3.11 -5.86
N GLN A 57 17.68 2.31 -4.88
CA GLN A 57 17.57 2.67 -3.47
C GLN A 57 18.61 3.73 -3.06
N SER A 58 18.17 4.70 -2.26
CA SER A 58 19.08 5.65 -1.63
C SER A 58 19.96 4.95 -0.58
N PHE A 59 21.24 5.34 -0.49
CA PHE A 59 22.12 4.88 0.59
C PHE A 59 23.06 5.97 1.08
N ARG A 60 23.55 5.80 2.31
CA ARG A 60 24.57 6.69 2.88
C ARG A 60 25.94 6.34 2.30
N LEU A 61 26.64 7.38 1.85
CA LEU A 61 28.01 7.26 1.35
C LEU A 61 28.93 6.80 2.49
N GLY A 62 29.67 5.73 2.25
CA GLY A 62 30.69 5.22 3.15
C GLY A 62 32.02 5.97 3.00
N PHE A 63 33.01 5.58 3.78
CA PHE A 63 34.35 6.18 3.69
C PHE A 63 34.95 6.06 2.29
N GLU A 64 34.87 4.86 1.68
CA GLU A 64 35.45 4.61 0.35
C GLU A 64 34.78 5.43 -0.76
N ASP A 65 33.46 5.63 -0.70
CA ASP A 65 32.73 6.44 -1.70
C ASP A 65 33.12 7.92 -1.58
N ASN A 66 33.22 8.44 -0.35
CA ASN A 66 33.62 9.82 -0.11
C ASN A 66 35.06 10.08 -0.57
N GLU A 67 35.97 9.12 -0.33
CA GLU A 67 37.34 9.18 -0.82
C GLU A 67 37.43 9.10 -2.35
N ALA A 68 36.59 8.29 -3.00
CA ALA A 68 36.50 8.25 -4.46
C ALA A 68 36.08 9.60 -5.05
N LEU A 69 34.99 10.19 -4.52
CA LEU A 69 34.48 11.50 -4.95
C LEU A 69 35.48 12.63 -4.68
N LYS A 70 36.17 12.60 -3.52
CA LYS A 70 37.20 13.57 -3.17
C LYS A 70 38.37 13.53 -4.14
N ARG A 71 38.86 12.34 -4.52
CA ARG A 71 39.94 12.19 -5.51
C ARG A 71 39.57 12.76 -6.86
N ILE A 72 38.34 12.53 -7.32
CA ILE A 72 37.85 13.06 -8.61
C ILE A 72 37.69 14.58 -8.55
N ARG A 73 37.18 15.12 -7.44
CA ARG A 73 37.12 16.58 -7.21
C ARG A 73 38.51 17.19 -7.26
N ASP A 74 39.46 16.64 -6.50
CA ASP A 74 40.83 17.17 -6.41
C ASP A 74 41.54 17.09 -7.78
N LEU A 75 41.23 16.08 -8.61
CA LEU A 75 41.70 15.99 -10.00
C LEU A 75 41.06 17.06 -10.89
N LYS A 76 39.73 17.27 -10.78
CA LYS A 76 39.00 18.26 -11.58
C LYS A 76 39.41 19.69 -11.26
N GLU A 77 39.75 19.99 -10.01
CA GLU A 77 40.29 21.28 -9.58
C GLU A 77 41.70 21.54 -10.15
N LYS A 78 42.54 20.50 -10.23
CA LYS A 78 43.93 20.61 -10.72
C LYS A 78 44.05 20.59 -12.24
N TYR A 79 43.20 19.83 -12.92
CA TYR A 79 43.24 19.60 -14.36
C TYR A 79 41.85 19.84 -14.98
N PRO A 80 41.34 21.08 -14.96
CA PRO A 80 39.96 21.38 -15.34
C PRO A 80 39.66 21.15 -16.82
N GLU A 81 40.65 21.26 -17.69
CA GLU A 81 40.49 21.11 -19.15
C GLU A 81 40.86 19.70 -19.68
N ASP A 82 41.22 18.76 -18.80
CA ASP A 82 41.55 17.38 -19.20
C ASP A 82 40.27 16.57 -19.52
N PRO A 83 40.10 16.04 -20.76
CA PRO A 83 38.91 15.29 -21.13
C PRO A 83 38.66 14.01 -20.32
N ALA A 84 39.72 13.32 -19.89
CA ALA A 84 39.59 12.09 -19.12
C ALA A 84 39.14 12.38 -17.67
N VAL A 85 39.58 13.51 -17.11
CA VAL A 85 39.11 13.98 -15.80
C VAL A 85 37.66 14.45 -15.87
N GLU A 86 37.26 15.08 -16.98
CA GLU A 86 35.86 15.47 -17.20
C GLU A 86 34.92 14.26 -17.29
N ASP A 87 35.30 13.19 -18.00
CA ASP A 87 34.52 11.95 -18.05
C ASP A 87 34.31 11.36 -16.64
N LEU A 88 35.39 11.25 -15.85
CA LEU A 88 35.31 10.77 -14.47
C LEU A 88 34.41 11.64 -13.61
N TYR A 89 34.45 12.97 -13.78
CA TYR A 89 33.62 13.90 -13.05
C TYR A 89 32.12 13.73 -13.39
N GLN A 90 31.78 13.60 -14.67
CA GLN A 90 30.39 13.40 -15.09
C GLN A 90 29.84 12.06 -14.62
N ARG A 91 30.62 10.98 -14.75
CA ARG A 91 30.27 9.66 -14.21
C ARG A 91 30.09 9.68 -12.70
N ALA A 92 30.99 10.33 -11.96
CA ALA A 92 30.89 10.50 -10.52
C ALA A 92 29.64 11.29 -10.11
N ARG A 93 29.31 12.36 -10.85
CA ARG A 93 28.10 13.15 -10.63
C ARG A 93 26.84 12.31 -10.87
N MET A 94 26.80 11.52 -11.95
CA MET A 94 25.68 10.61 -12.23
C MET A 94 25.53 9.53 -11.15
N ALA A 95 26.62 8.89 -10.75
CA ALA A 95 26.63 7.88 -9.69
C ALA A 95 26.21 8.48 -8.33
N LEU A 96 26.66 9.69 -8.02
CA LEU A 96 26.26 10.41 -6.81
C LEU A 96 24.76 10.74 -6.83
N MET A 97 24.22 11.19 -7.95
CA MET A 97 22.77 11.43 -8.06
C MET A 97 21.99 10.14 -7.90
N LYS A 98 22.37 9.06 -8.59
CA LYS A 98 21.76 7.73 -8.43
C LYS A 98 21.86 7.18 -7.01
N SER A 99 22.94 7.49 -6.27
CA SER A 99 23.07 7.09 -4.85
C SER A 99 22.05 7.73 -3.92
N LYS A 100 21.41 8.83 -4.35
CA LYS A 100 20.31 9.47 -3.61
C LYS A 100 18.96 8.79 -3.84
N GLY A 101 18.94 7.76 -4.68
CA GLY A 101 17.76 7.01 -5.07
C GLY A 101 17.22 7.45 -6.42
N ASP A 102 16.35 6.62 -7.00
CA ASP A 102 15.60 6.98 -8.19
C ASP A 102 14.43 7.90 -7.80
N PHE A 103 14.10 8.83 -8.70
CA PHE A 103 13.03 9.80 -8.51
C PHE A 103 12.11 9.83 -9.73
N MET A 104 10.83 10.07 -9.50
CA MET A 104 9.84 10.41 -10.51
C MET A 104 8.96 11.57 -10.05
N GLU A 105 8.33 12.27 -10.97
CA GLU A 105 7.31 13.27 -10.62
C GLU A 105 5.99 12.56 -10.29
N ILE A 106 5.40 12.85 -9.13
CA ILE A 106 4.10 12.33 -8.72
C ILE A 106 3.02 13.28 -9.22
N THR A 107 2.10 12.77 -10.04
CA THR A 107 0.99 13.57 -10.57
C THR A 107 -0.21 13.56 -9.62
N PRO A 108 -1.12 14.55 -9.71
CA PRO A 108 -2.37 14.54 -8.97
C PRO A 108 -3.21 13.28 -9.21
N GLU A 109 -3.23 12.74 -10.44
CA GLU A 109 -3.99 11.50 -10.72
C GLU A 109 -3.47 10.31 -9.91
N MET A 110 -2.17 10.22 -9.66
CA MET A 110 -1.57 9.14 -8.86
C MET A 110 -1.97 9.20 -7.38
N LEU A 111 -2.40 10.37 -6.89
CA LEU A 111 -2.85 10.61 -5.52
C LEU A 111 -4.38 10.62 -5.38
N SER A 112 -5.12 10.64 -6.49
CA SER A 112 -6.60 10.71 -6.51
C SER A 112 -7.29 9.68 -5.62
N PHE A 113 -6.73 8.48 -5.46
CA PHE A 113 -7.30 7.44 -4.60
C PHE A 113 -7.42 7.85 -3.14
N ARG A 114 -6.52 8.71 -2.64
CA ARG A 114 -6.57 9.23 -1.27
C ARG A 114 -7.67 10.27 -1.10
N GLU A 115 -7.85 11.13 -2.10
CA GLU A 115 -8.95 12.08 -2.13
C GLU A 115 -10.29 11.33 -2.19
N ASN A 116 -10.36 10.27 -3.00
CA ASN A 116 -11.51 9.38 -3.07
C ASN A 116 -11.78 8.68 -1.73
N GLU A 117 -10.75 8.21 -1.02
CA GLU A 117 -10.91 7.63 0.33
C GLU A 117 -11.48 8.63 1.33
N GLN A 118 -11.05 9.90 1.31
CA GLN A 118 -11.63 10.95 2.17
C GLN A 118 -13.06 11.31 1.76
N ARG A 119 -13.35 11.32 0.46
CA ARG A 119 -14.72 11.52 -0.05
C ARG A 119 -15.65 10.40 0.40
N LEU A 120 -15.20 9.15 0.30
CA LEU A 120 -15.94 7.98 0.77
C LEU A 120 -16.14 8.04 2.28
N LYS A 121 -15.11 8.38 3.06
CA LYS A 121 -15.25 8.61 4.50
C LYS A 121 -16.38 9.58 4.82
N LYS A 122 -16.44 10.72 4.12
CA LYS A 122 -17.49 11.72 4.31
C LYS A 122 -18.87 11.18 3.96
N ILE A 123 -19.03 10.55 2.79
CA ILE A 123 -20.32 9.99 2.34
C ILE A 123 -20.84 8.94 3.33
N PHE A 124 -20.01 7.97 3.70
CA PHE A 124 -20.41 6.92 4.63
C PHE A 124 -20.57 7.43 6.07
N GLY A 125 -19.80 8.45 6.47
CA GLY A 125 -19.99 9.13 7.74
C GLY A 125 -21.35 9.82 7.82
N GLU A 126 -21.78 10.52 6.77
CA GLU A 126 -23.10 11.15 6.69
C GLU A 126 -24.24 10.10 6.72
N ILE A 127 -24.06 8.96 6.03
CA ILE A 127 -25.00 7.83 6.08
C ILE A 127 -25.06 7.24 7.49
N ALA A 128 -23.90 6.99 8.11
CA ALA A 128 -23.79 6.46 9.46
C ALA A 128 -24.45 7.37 10.51
N ASP A 129 -24.19 8.68 10.46
CA ASP A 129 -24.78 9.66 11.38
C ASP A 129 -26.30 9.75 11.21
N LYS A 130 -26.79 9.61 9.98
CA LYS A 130 -28.23 9.59 9.68
C LYS A 130 -28.89 8.32 10.24
N GLU A 131 -28.38 7.15 9.89
CA GLU A 131 -28.92 5.87 10.37
C GLU A 131 -28.83 5.77 11.89
N TRP A 132 -27.76 6.27 12.51
CA TRP A 132 -27.64 6.35 13.97
C TRP A 132 -28.75 7.18 14.60
N LYS A 133 -29.05 8.37 14.05
CA LYS A 133 -30.12 9.25 14.56
C LYS A 133 -31.50 8.62 14.39
N GLU A 134 -31.76 7.99 13.25
CA GLU A 134 -33.03 7.29 13.00
C GLU A 134 -33.20 6.13 13.98
N PHE A 135 -32.19 5.27 14.10
CA PHE A 135 -32.23 4.09 14.97
C PHE A 135 -32.32 4.45 16.46
N THR A 136 -31.52 5.41 16.93
CA THR A 136 -31.60 5.87 18.32
C THR A 136 -32.89 6.63 18.60
N GLY A 137 -33.44 7.35 17.62
CA GLY A 137 -34.75 8.02 17.76
C GLY A 137 -35.88 7.02 18.02
N GLU A 138 -35.91 5.91 17.28
CA GLU A 138 -36.89 4.83 17.50
C GLU A 138 -36.71 4.17 18.87
N ILE A 139 -35.46 3.90 19.25
CA ILE A 139 -35.15 3.30 20.55
C ILE A 139 -35.56 4.24 21.67
N LEU A 140 -35.16 5.52 21.65
CA LEU A 140 -35.48 6.51 22.68
C LEU A 140 -36.99 6.78 22.81
N ALA A 141 -37.78 6.50 21.77
CA ALA A 141 -39.24 6.56 21.84
C ALA A 141 -39.86 5.33 22.55
N SER A 142 -39.11 4.24 22.71
CA SER A 142 -39.52 3.05 23.45
C SER A 142 -39.37 3.25 24.97
N PRO A 143 -40.29 2.72 25.81
CA PRO A 143 -40.13 2.74 27.26
C PRO A 143 -38.96 1.87 27.76
N SER A 144 -38.37 1.04 26.88
CA SER A 144 -37.30 0.09 27.20
C SER A 144 -35.90 0.69 27.14
N VAL A 145 -35.71 1.99 27.35
CA VAL A 145 -34.40 2.65 27.32
C VAL A 145 -34.11 3.29 28.65
N LEU A 146 -32.89 3.14 29.14
CA LEU A 146 -32.42 3.95 30.25
C LEU A 146 -32.28 5.41 29.80
N PRO A 147 -33.03 6.36 30.40
CA PRO A 147 -32.98 7.77 29.98
C PRO A 147 -31.58 8.38 30.11
N LYS A 148 -30.75 7.85 31.02
CA LYS A 148 -29.37 8.28 31.22
C LYS A 148 -28.53 7.08 31.66
N ALA A 149 -27.36 6.91 31.05
CA ALA A 149 -26.43 5.84 31.43
C ALA A 149 -25.74 6.10 32.77
N PHE A 150 -25.33 7.35 33.04
CA PHE A 150 -24.59 7.72 34.26
C PHE A 150 -25.25 8.83 35.08
N PRO A 151 -25.28 8.75 36.42
CA PRO A 151 -24.77 7.64 37.24
C PRO A 151 -25.55 6.35 36.94
N ALA A 152 -24.85 5.21 36.98
CA ALA A 152 -25.45 3.92 36.73
C ALA A 152 -26.50 3.62 37.82
N PRO A 153 -27.59 2.91 37.49
CA PRO A 153 -28.61 2.54 38.47
C PRO A 153 -28.00 1.87 39.70
N ASP A 154 -28.40 2.32 40.89
CA ASP A 154 -27.92 1.75 42.15
C ASP A 154 -28.52 0.35 42.33
N ARG A 155 -27.66 -0.67 42.33
CA ARG A 155 -28.03 -2.08 42.51
C ARG A 155 -28.76 -2.37 43.83
N SER A 156 -28.65 -1.50 44.83
CA SER A 156 -29.37 -1.65 46.10
C SER A 156 -30.82 -1.15 46.02
N GLN A 157 -31.14 -0.38 44.97
CA GLN A 157 -32.45 0.25 44.75
C GLN A 157 -33.17 -0.30 43.52
N VAL A 158 -32.41 -0.74 42.51
CA VAL A 158 -32.93 -1.22 41.22
C VAL A 158 -32.59 -2.69 41.04
N SER A 159 -33.61 -3.51 40.79
CA SER A 159 -33.43 -4.93 40.53
C SER A 159 -33.05 -5.18 39.08
N ILE A 160 -32.31 -6.26 38.82
CA ILE A 160 -32.00 -6.66 37.43
C ILE A 160 -33.28 -7.00 36.67
N GLU A 161 -34.28 -7.59 37.32
CA GLU A 161 -35.56 -7.94 36.70
C GLU A 161 -36.29 -6.72 36.10
N ASP A 162 -36.08 -5.53 36.68
CA ASP A 162 -36.75 -4.31 36.24
C ASP A 162 -36.10 -3.71 34.99
N ILE A 163 -34.77 -3.84 34.85
CA ILE A 163 -33.99 -3.19 33.79
C ILE A 163 -33.40 -4.16 32.77
N LYS A 164 -33.58 -5.47 32.95
CA LYS A 164 -33.12 -6.46 31.98
C LYS A 164 -33.78 -6.22 30.62
N GLY A 165 -32.97 -6.28 29.57
CA GLY A 165 -33.39 -5.98 28.20
C GLY A 165 -33.49 -4.50 27.87
N HIS A 166 -33.37 -3.59 28.86
CA HIS A 166 -33.36 -2.16 28.58
C HIS A 166 -32.10 -1.78 27.81
N TYR A 167 -32.26 -0.86 26.88
CA TYR A 167 -31.16 -0.29 26.13
C TYR A 167 -30.40 0.74 26.96
N VAL A 168 -29.08 0.76 26.78
CA VAL A 168 -28.17 1.76 27.34
C VAL A 168 -27.22 2.24 26.24
N ILE A 169 -26.98 3.55 26.21
CA ILE A 169 -26.04 4.21 25.29
C ILE A 169 -24.80 4.61 26.10
N LEU A 170 -23.64 4.09 25.71
CA LEU A 170 -22.37 4.30 26.38
C LEU A 170 -21.41 5.06 25.44
N GLU A 171 -21.35 6.38 25.58
CA GLU A 171 -20.55 7.28 24.71
C GLU A 171 -19.05 7.32 25.04
N GLU A 172 -18.65 6.80 26.21
CA GLU A 172 -17.26 6.77 26.67
C GLU A 172 -16.65 5.36 26.56
N PHE A 173 -17.01 4.61 25.52
CA PHE A 173 -16.45 3.29 25.28
C PHE A 173 -15.09 3.40 24.60
N GLU A 174 -14.07 2.81 25.21
CA GLU A 174 -12.71 2.80 24.71
C GLU A 174 -12.30 1.33 24.51
N TYR A 175 -11.82 0.95 23.32
CA TYR A 175 -11.37 -0.41 23.03
C TYR A 175 -10.11 -0.36 22.15
N PRO A 176 -9.06 -1.15 22.44
CA PRO A 176 -8.96 -2.19 23.49
C PRO A 176 -8.56 -1.66 24.87
N ALA A 177 -8.57 -0.35 25.09
CA ALA A 177 -8.39 0.20 26.44
C ALA A 177 -9.49 -0.35 27.38
N ASN A 178 -9.21 -0.47 28.68
CA ASN A 178 -10.19 -0.97 29.67
C ASN A 178 -10.73 -2.40 29.42
N GLN A 179 -10.10 -3.17 28.52
CA GLN A 179 -10.41 -4.57 28.27
C GLN A 179 -9.87 -5.44 29.42
N PHE A 180 -10.68 -6.37 29.90
CA PHE A 180 -10.29 -7.33 30.94
C PHE A 180 -10.98 -8.68 30.75
N ILE A 181 -10.39 -9.72 31.34
CA ILE A 181 -10.92 -11.08 31.33
C ILE A 181 -11.30 -11.46 32.75
N ASP A 182 -12.50 -12.01 32.91
CA ASP A 182 -13.00 -12.59 34.15
C ASP A 182 -13.78 -13.87 33.85
N LEU A 183 -13.50 -14.95 34.59
CA LEU A 183 -14.14 -16.27 34.43
C LEU A 183 -14.21 -16.80 32.98
N GLY A 184 -13.20 -16.49 32.15
CA GLY A 184 -13.14 -16.92 30.75
C GLY A 184 -14.02 -16.11 29.78
N ARG A 185 -14.70 -15.07 30.28
CA ARG A 185 -15.40 -14.07 29.47
C ARG A 185 -14.57 -12.81 29.37
N GLU A 186 -14.79 -12.08 28.30
CA GLU A 186 -14.03 -10.88 27.99
C GLU A 186 -14.96 -9.68 27.98
N PHE A 187 -14.51 -8.59 28.63
CA PHE A 187 -15.29 -7.39 28.83
C PHE A 187 -14.48 -6.14 28.56
N VAL A 188 -15.18 -5.04 28.32
CA VAL A 188 -14.65 -3.68 28.43
C VAL A 188 -15.42 -2.96 29.53
N SER A 189 -14.72 -2.37 30.49
CA SER A 189 -15.37 -1.58 31.53
C SER A 189 -15.63 -0.16 31.03
N VAL A 190 -16.85 0.35 31.27
CA VAL A 190 -17.23 1.74 31.03
C VAL A 190 -17.72 2.34 32.35
N GLY A 191 -17.21 3.52 32.72
CA GLY A 191 -17.57 4.21 33.96
C GLY A 191 -16.44 4.19 35.00
N THR A 192 -16.77 4.56 36.24
CA THR A 192 -15.81 4.67 37.35
C THR A 192 -16.50 4.35 38.67
N GLY A 193 -15.73 4.11 39.74
CA GLY A 193 -16.28 3.86 41.08
C GLY A 193 -17.22 4.96 41.60
N ALA A 194 -17.09 6.20 41.12
CA ALA A 194 -17.95 7.31 41.51
C ALA A 194 -19.29 7.38 40.73
N ARG A 195 -19.29 6.93 39.46
CA ARG A 195 -20.49 6.96 38.59
C ARG A 195 -21.15 5.59 38.44
N GLY A 196 -20.54 4.52 38.95
CA GLY A 196 -20.90 3.14 38.69
C GLY A 196 -20.26 2.59 37.41
N TYR A 197 -20.38 1.29 37.21
CA TYR A 197 -19.79 0.58 36.07
C TYR A 197 -20.83 -0.11 35.20
N TYR A 198 -20.55 -0.13 33.90
CA TYR A 198 -21.09 -1.09 32.94
C TYR A 198 -19.95 -1.98 32.43
N PHE A 199 -20.23 -3.27 32.28
CA PHE A 199 -19.30 -4.24 31.71
C PHE A 199 -19.85 -4.73 30.38
N VAL A 200 -19.29 -4.21 29.30
CA VAL A 200 -19.70 -4.57 27.94
C VAL A 200 -19.05 -5.90 27.59
N GLU A 201 -19.83 -6.95 27.37
CA GLU A 201 -19.32 -8.27 27.03
C GLU A 201 -18.90 -8.33 25.56
N ILE A 202 -17.62 -8.66 25.31
CA ILE A 202 -17.03 -8.72 23.98
C ILE A 202 -16.65 -10.14 23.52
N SER A 203 -16.88 -11.15 24.35
CA SER A 203 -16.56 -12.55 24.06
C SER A 203 -17.59 -13.28 23.18
N ASN A 204 -18.69 -12.64 22.76
CA ASN A 204 -19.81 -13.29 22.08
C ASN A 204 -20.14 -12.71 20.70
N ARG A 205 -21.05 -13.36 19.97
CA ARG A 205 -21.45 -12.95 18.60
C ARG A 205 -22.00 -11.53 18.53
N ASN A 206 -22.59 -11.03 19.63
CA ASN A 206 -23.21 -9.71 19.68
C ASN A 206 -22.17 -8.58 19.63
N TRP A 207 -20.94 -8.83 20.07
CA TRP A 207 -19.79 -7.97 19.79
C TRP A 207 -19.15 -8.27 18.43
N LEU A 208 -18.91 -9.56 18.14
CA LEU A 208 -18.17 -9.97 16.94
C LEU A 208 -18.84 -9.48 15.66
N GLY A 209 -20.17 -9.52 15.56
CA GLY A 209 -20.92 -9.06 14.39
C GLY A 209 -20.67 -7.59 14.03
N PRO A 210 -21.07 -6.63 14.89
CA PRO A 210 -20.79 -5.21 14.68
C PRO A 210 -19.29 -4.93 14.52
N TYR A 211 -18.43 -5.59 15.30
CA TYR A 211 -16.99 -5.33 15.24
C TYR A 211 -16.36 -5.81 13.92
N GLU A 212 -16.80 -6.96 13.38
CA GLU A 212 -16.38 -7.39 12.03
C GLU A 212 -16.92 -6.45 10.95
N ALA A 213 -18.13 -5.90 11.10
CA ALA A 213 -18.64 -4.86 10.20
C ALA A 213 -17.78 -3.58 10.24
N VAL A 214 -17.35 -3.14 11.44
CA VAL A 214 -16.37 -2.04 11.58
C VAL A 214 -15.05 -2.36 10.87
N LYS A 215 -14.54 -3.60 10.97
CA LYS A 215 -13.34 -4.02 10.24
C LYS A 215 -13.55 -4.02 8.73
N ARG A 216 -14.71 -4.44 8.23
CA ARG A 216 -15.04 -4.39 6.80
C ARG A 216 -15.09 -2.94 6.30
N TYR A 217 -15.73 -2.04 7.03
CA TYR A 217 -15.67 -0.60 6.75
C TYR A 217 -14.21 -0.11 6.63
N ARG A 218 -13.33 -0.51 7.55
CA ARG A 218 -11.89 -0.12 7.50
C ARG A 218 -11.19 -0.56 6.22
N ARG A 219 -11.46 -1.79 5.82
CA ARG A 219 -10.86 -2.44 4.65
C ARG A 219 -11.40 -1.89 3.33
N LEU A 220 -12.67 -1.53 3.29
CA LEU A 220 -13.38 -1.24 2.05
C LEU A 220 -13.62 0.26 1.82
N ILE A 221 -13.71 1.06 2.90
CA ILE A 221 -14.07 2.48 2.86
C ILE A 221 -12.88 3.33 3.30
N ASN A 222 -12.65 3.45 4.62
CA ASN A 222 -11.63 4.34 5.18
C ASN A 222 -10.87 3.66 6.31
N ARG A 223 -9.53 3.64 6.20
CA ARG A 223 -8.67 2.96 7.16
C ARG A 223 -8.48 3.79 8.43
N ASP A 224 -8.52 5.11 8.29
CA ASP A 224 -8.20 6.09 9.32
C ASP A 224 -9.26 6.13 10.42
N PHE A 225 -9.01 5.35 11.45
CA PHE A 225 -9.77 5.40 12.68
C PHE A 225 -9.09 6.37 13.65
N PRO A 226 -9.86 7.21 14.36
CA PRO A 226 -9.28 8.03 15.41
C PRO A 226 -8.62 7.12 16.45
N GLU A 227 -7.29 7.23 16.61
CA GLU A 227 -6.49 6.42 17.55
C GLU A 227 -6.93 6.64 19.02
N GLU A 228 -7.57 7.78 19.30
CA GLU A 228 -8.12 8.17 20.61
C GLU A 228 -9.65 8.34 20.58
N GLY A 229 -10.32 7.84 19.54
CA GLY A 229 -11.76 8.06 19.37
C GLY A 229 -12.57 7.25 20.38
N LYS A 230 -13.33 7.93 21.23
CA LYS A 230 -14.39 7.30 22.02
C LYS A 230 -15.46 6.76 21.08
N TRP A 231 -15.77 5.49 21.20
CA TRP A 231 -16.89 4.89 20.48
C TRP A 231 -18.13 5.03 21.34
N THR A 232 -19.28 4.99 20.67
CA THR A 232 -20.55 4.83 21.34
C THR A 232 -20.99 3.38 21.19
N VAL A 233 -21.19 2.69 22.31
CA VAL A 233 -21.83 1.37 22.33
C VAL A 233 -23.29 1.54 22.69
N LEU A 234 -24.15 1.05 21.82
CA LEU A 234 -25.54 0.80 22.15
C LEU A 234 -25.68 -0.68 22.49
N GLY A 235 -26.18 -0.98 23.68
CA GLY A 235 -26.35 -2.36 24.12
C GLY A 235 -27.57 -2.55 25.01
N LYS A 236 -27.87 -3.82 25.32
CA LYS A 236 -28.93 -4.20 26.25
C LYS A 236 -28.33 -4.67 27.57
N ILE A 237 -28.93 -4.25 28.68
CA ILE A 237 -28.57 -4.77 29.99
C ILE A 237 -29.06 -6.21 30.09
N VAL A 238 -28.15 -7.15 30.38
CA VAL A 238 -28.46 -8.58 30.45
C VAL A 238 -28.28 -9.18 31.84
N GLY A 239 -27.52 -8.49 32.70
CA GLY A 239 -27.21 -8.97 34.04
C GLY A 239 -26.52 -7.92 34.90
N ILE A 240 -26.13 -8.34 36.09
CA ILE A 240 -25.28 -7.59 37.01
C ILE A 240 -24.24 -8.54 37.59
N GLU A 241 -22.98 -8.13 37.58
CA GLU A 241 -21.87 -8.99 38.01
C GLU A 241 -20.88 -8.21 38.87
N MET A 242 -20.20 -8.94 39.76
CA MET A 242 -19.09 -8.41 40.57
C MET A 242 -17.79 -8.95 39.97
N VAL A 243 -17.04 -8.10 39.28
CA VAL A 243 -15.79 -8.47 38.59
C VAL A 243 -14.68 -7.48 38.93
N ILE A 244 -13.43 -7.81 38.59
CA ILE A 244 -12.31 -6.89 38.78
C ILE A 244 -11.98 -6.25 37.42
N PRO A 245 -12.35 -4.96 37.18
CA PRO A 245 -12.19 -4.29 35.90
C PRO A 245 -10.73 -3.85 35.70
N GLN A 246 -9.84 -4.81 35.59
CA GLN A 246 -8.40 -4.59 35.48
C GLN A 246 -7.80 -5.58 34.48
N ALA A 247 -6.97 -5.11 33.56
CA ALA A 247 -6.38 -5.98 32.53
C ALA A 247 -5.30 -6.91 33.09
N GLU A 248 -4.56 -6.48 34.12
CA GLU A 248 -3.42 -7.20 34.67
C GLU A 248 -3.82 -8.56 35.26
N LYS A 249 -2.88 -9.52 35.20
CA LYS A 249 -3.04 -10.83 35.84
C LYS A 249 -3.06 -10.72 37.35
N VAL A 250 -2.22 -9.85 37.91
CA VAL A 250 -2.21 -9.55 39.35
C VAL A 250 -3.20 -8.42 39.59
N LYS A 251 -4.34 -8.79 40.16
CA LYS A 251 -5.42 -7.85 40.49
C LYS A 251 -5.05 -7.06 41.74
N THR A 252 -5.00 -5.75 41.63
CA THR A 252 -4.69 -4.82 42.75
C THR A 252 -5.91 -4.02 43.19
N VAL A 253 -6.97 -4.00 42.38
CA VAL A 253 -8.23 -3.31 42.66
C VAL A 253 -9.25 -4.28 43.26
N ALA A 254 -10.08 -3.80 44.18
CA ALA A 254 -11.19 -4.58 44.73
C ALA A 254 -12.27 -4.86 43.65
N PRO A 255 -12.97 -6.00 43.74
CA PRO A 255 -14.09 -6.29 42.85
C PRO A 255 -15.16 -5.18 42.88
N GLN A 256 -15.67 -4.84 41.71
CA GLN A 256 -16.69 -3.81 41.51
C GLN A 256 -17.95 -4.44 40.94
N TRP A 257 -19.10 -3.98 41.43
CA TRP A 257 -20.37 -4.29 40.79
C TRP A 257 -20.57 -3.45 39.54
N GLY A 258 -21.09 -4.07 38.49
CA GLY A 258 -21.46 -3.37 37.27
C GLY A 258 -22.53 -4.11 36.49
N TRP A 259 -23.30 -3.36 35.72
CA TRP A 259 -24.35 -3.89 34.86
C TRP A 259 -23.72 -4.48 33.60
N VAL A 260 -24.03 -5.73 33.30
CA VAL A 260 -23.50 -6.43 32.12
C VAL A 260 -24.31 -6.00 30.91
N VAL A 261 -23.61 -5.56 29.87
CA VAL A 261 -24.20 -5.04 28.63
C VAL A 261 -23.83 -5.95 27.48
N SER A 262 -24.84 -6.42 26.77
CA SER A 262 -24.67 -7.12 25.49
C SER A 262 -24.76 -6.10 24.36
N PRO A 263 -23.71 -5.92 23.54
CA PRO A 263 -23.72 -4.96 22.44
C PRO A 263 -24.83 -5.25 21.43
N VAL A 264 -25.38 -4.20 20.82
CA VAL A 264 -26.32 -4.29 19.70
C VAL A 264 -25.76 -3.52 18.50
N ALA A 265 -25.09 -2.40 18.76
CA ALA A 265 -24.47 -1.60 17.72
C ALA A 265 -23.28 -0.81 18.24
N LEU A 266 -22.37 -0.48 17.32
CA LEU A 266 -21.18 0.36 17.52
C LEU A 266 -21.30 1.58 16.64
N TYR A 267 -21.18 2.76 17.23
CA TYR A 267 -21.23 4.03 16.51
C TYR A 267 -19.94 4.81 16.74
N ILE A 268 -19.36 5.28 15.64
CA ILE A 268 -18.18 6.13 15.63
C ILE A 268 -18.54 7.37 14.81
N PRO A 269 -18.74 8.53 15.46
CA PRO A 269 -19.26 9.73 14.82
C PRO A 269 -18.50 10.13 13.56
N GLY A 270 -19.23 10.38 12.47
CA GLY A 270 -18.66 10.78 11.17
C GLY A 270 -17.78 9.72 10.50
N VAL A 271 -17.77 8.48 11.00
CA VAL A 271 -16.98 7.37 10.44
C VAL A 271 -17.91 6.24 10.04
N THR A 272 -18.51 5.56 11.01
CA THR A 272 -19.32 4.37 10.74
C THR A 272 -20.30 4.09 11.85
N PHE A 273 -21.38 3.42 11.48
CA PHE A 273 -22.36 2.86 12.39
C PHE A 273 -22.54 1.41 12.00
N ALA A 274 -22.29 0.49 12.94
CA ALA A 274 -22.28 -0.94 12.68
C ALA A 274 -23.24 -1.66 13.63
N PHE A 275 -23.97 -2.62 13.09
CA PHE A 275 -25.07 -3.28 13.78
C PHE A 275 -24.87 -4.77 13.85
N PHE A 276 -25.45 -5.36 14.89
CA PHE A 276 -25.58 -6.80 15.01
C PHE A 276 -26.85 -7.25 14.29
N ASP A 277 -26.71 -8.26 13.44
CA ASP A 277 -27.83 -8.96 12.83
C ASP A 277 -27.55 -10.46 12.83
N ALA A 278 -28.36 -11.20 13.58
CA ALA A 278 -28.20 -12.64 13.71
C ALA A 278 -28.54 -13.42 12.42
N SER A 279 -29.34 -12.81 11.53
CA SER A 279 -29.79 -13.40 10.26
C SER A 279 -28.71 -13.36 9.17
N ILE A 280 -27.72 -12.47 9.32
CA ILE A 280 -26.61 -12.31 8.40
C ILE A 280 -25.48 -13.29 8.78
N GLU A 281 -24.84 -13.91 7.78
CA GLU A 281 -23.76 -14.88 8.00
C GLU A 281 -22.59 -14.23 8.76
N GLU A 282 -22.20 -13.04 8.32
CA GLU A 282 -21.16 -12.19 8.91
C GLU A 282 -21.53 -11.65 10.31
N GLY A 283 -22.77 -11.84 10.77
CA GLY A 283 -23.25 -11.47 12.10
C GLY A 283 -23.60 -9.98 12.26
N GLY A 284 -23.47 -9.18 11.22
CA GLY A 284 -23.73 -7.74 11.28
C GLY A 284 -23.32 -7.03 10.00
N TYR A 285 -23.71 -5.76 9.88
CA TYR A 285 -23.40 -4.89 8.75
C TYR A 285 -23.10 -3.47 9.22
N PHE A 286 -22.44 -2.67 8.37
CA PHE A 286 -22.27 -1.23 8.61
C PHE A 286 -23.21 -0.40 7.73
N ALA A 287 -23.53 0.80 8.19
CA ALA A 287 -24.43 1.73 7.52
C ALA A 287 -23.98 2.01 6.08
N GLY A 288 -24.89 1.79 5.13
CA GLY A 288 -24.62 1.89 3.69
C GLY A 288 -23.86 0.72 3.05
N GLU A 289 -23.54 -0.36 3.77
CA GLU A 289 -22.78 -1.51 3.23
C GLU A 289 -23.46 -2.16 2.00
N GLU A 290 -24.79 -2.30 2.01
CA GLU A 290 -25.54 -2.90 0.90
C GLU A 290 -25.42 -2.10 -0.40
N ARG A 291 -25.32 -0.76 -0.30
CA ARG A 291 -25.22 0.16 -1.43
C ARG A 291 -23.77 0.57 -1.72
N MET A 292 -22.81 -0.09 -1.08
CA MET A 292 -21.42 0.33 -1.12
C MET A 292 -20.86 0.33 -2.54
N GLU A 293 -21.11 -0.73 -3.31
CA GLU A 293 -20.59 -0.82 -4.67
C GLU A 293 -21.27 0.19 -5.60
N GLU A 294 -22.54 0.55 -5.38
CA GLU A 294 -23.19 1.64 -6.14
C GLU A 294 -22.47 2.98 -5.93
N ILE A 295 -22.01 3.24 -4.71
CA ILE A 295 -21.30 4.49 -4.34
C ILE A 295 -19.86 4.46 -4.87
N LYS A 296 -19.19 3.31 -4.84
CA LYS A 296 -17.78 3.16 -5.23
C LYS A 296 -17.57 2.96 -6.72
N ASP A 297 -18.50 2.32 -7.43
CA ASP A 297 -18.37 1.99 -8.85
C ASP A 297 -17.96 3.18 -9.75
N PRO A 298 -18.51 4.40 -9.57
CA PRO A 298 -18.08 5.56 -10.35
C PRO A 298 -16.65 6.04 -10.06
N LEU A 299 -16.05 5.62 -8.95
CA LEU A 299 -14.70 6.02 -8.51
C LEU A 299 -13.61 5.05 -8.96
N TYR A 300 -13.98 3.83 -9.41
CA TYR A 300 -13.02 2.84 -9.87
C TYR A 300 -12.40 3.24 -11.21
N THR A 301 -11.06 3.20 -11.29
CA THR A 301 -10.37 3.43 -12.57
C THR A 301 -10.40 2.18 -13.45
N VAL A 302 -10.45 0.99 -12.83
CA VAL A 302 -10.58 -0.30 -13.51
C VAL A 302 -11.59 -1.14 -12.76
N ARG A 303 -12.53 -1.76 -13.49
CA ARG A 303 -13.63 -2.53 -12.91
C ARG A 303 -13.48 -4.05 -13.06
N TYR A 304 -12.76 -4.49 -14.09
CA TYR A 304 -12.51 -5.89 -14.38
C TYR A 304 -11.14 -6.05 -15.04
N VAL A 305 -10.57 -7.25 -14.95
CA VAL A 305 -9.32 -7.59 -15.65
C VAL A 305 -9.66 -7.95 -17.11
N PRO A 306 -9.15 -7.22 -18.12
CA PRO A 306 -9.33 -7.57 -19.52
C PRO A 306 -8.80 -9.00 -19.82
N PRO A 307 -9.49 -9.81 -20.65
CA PRO A 307 -9.02 -11.16 -20.97
C PRO A 307 -7.63 -11.21 -21.62
N ASP A 308 -7.28 -10.15 -22.35
CA ASP A 308 -6.03 -9.96 -23.10
C ASP A 308 -5.01 -9.07 -22.36
N ALA A 309 -5.24 -8.79 -21.07
CA ALA A 309 -4.33 -7.97 -20.27
C ALA A 309 -2.90 -8.52 -20.30
N THR A 310 -1.93 -7.65 -20.59
CA THR A 310 -0.51 -8.01 -20.53
C THR A 310 -0.09 -8.27 -19.07
N PRO A 311 1.02 -8.99 -18.83
CA PRO A 311 1.53 -9.22 -17.48
C PRO A 311 1.72 -7.92 -16.68
N GLU A 312 2.28 -6.89 -17.30
CA GLU A 312 2.51 -5.57 -16.69
C GLU A 312 1.20 -4.91 -16.32
N ARG A 313 0.24 -4.92 -17.25
CA ARG A 313 -1.09 -4.34 -17.03
C ARG A 313 -1.82 -5.06 -15.89
N LEU A 314 -1.65 -6.37 -15.75
CA LEU A 314 -2.24 -7.11 -14.62
C LEU A 314 -1.66 -6.66 -13.28
N VAL A 315 -0.34 -6.42 -13.19
CA VAL A 315 0.31 -5.91 -11.96
C VAL A 315 -0.19 -4.49 -11.63
N GLU A 316 -0.40 -3.65 -12.64
CA GLU A 316 -1.00 -2.32 -12.45
C GLU A 316 -2.45 -2.39 -11.95
N ILE A 317 -3.27 -3.28 -12.53
CA ILE A 317 -4.65 -3.50 -12.09
C ILE A 317 -4.67 -4.05 -10.65
N PHE A 318 -3.75 -4.96 -10.32
CA PHE A 318 -3.58 -5.47 -8.98
C PHE A 318 -3.25 -4.34 -7.99
N ALA A 319 -2.32 -3.44 -8.32
CA ALA A 319 -2.02 -2.26 -7.52
C ALA A 319 -3.22 -1.30 -7.40
N ALA A 320 -3.94 -1.04 -8.50
CA ALA A 320 -5.12 -0.18 -8.52
C ALA A 320 -6.25 -0.73 -7.64
N SER A 321 -6.49 -2.03 -7.68
CA SER A 321 -7.50 -2.69 -6.83
C SER A 321 -7.26 -2.45 -5.34
N VAL A 322 -5.99 -2.42 -4.90
CA VAL A 322 -5.64 -2.09 -3.50
C VAL A 322 -5.87 -0.62 -3.20
N LYS A 323 -5.38 0.29 -4.05
CA LYS A 323 -5.56 1.74 -3.87
C LYS A 323 -7.03 2.14 -3.77
N GLU A 324 -7.87 1.49 -4.56
CA GLU A 324 -9.30 1.78 -4.66
C GLU A 324 -10.15 0.91 -3.71
N LYS A 325 -9.51 0.07 -2.91
CA LYS A 325 -10.17 -0.85 -1.96
C LYS A 325 -11.22 -1.73 -2.63
N ASN A 326 -10.95 -2.14 -3.87
CA ASN A 326 -11.78 -3.07 -4.63
C ASN A 326 -11.29 -4.50 -4.40
N PHE A 327 -11.81 -5.14 -3.34
CA PHE A 327 -11.39 -6.47 -2.94
C PHE A 327 -11.78 -7.55 -3.96
N ASP A 328 -12.90 -7.37 -4.67
CA ASP A 328 -13.35 -8.34 -5.68
C ASP A 328 -12.42 -8.35 -6.90
N LEU A 329 -12.01 -7.16 -7.37
CA LEU A 329 -11.00 -7.04 -8.43
C LEU A 329 -9.64 -7.57 -7.98
N PHE A 330 -9.26 -7.31 -6.72
CA PHE A 330 -8.04 -7.88 -6.13
C PHE A 330 -8.06 -9.41 -6.14
N LEU A 331 -9.19 -10.01 -5.77
CA LEU A 331 -9.38 -11.46 -5.85
C LEU A 331 -9.35 -11.94 -7.30
N ASP A 332 -9.97 -11.23 -8.24
CA ASP A 332 -9.98 -11.62 -9.66
C ASP A 332 -8.55 -11.70 -10.23
N CYS A 333 -7.67 -10.77 -9.88
CA CYS A 333 -6.26 -10.78 -10.30
C CYS A 333 -5.48 -12.04 -9.88
N ILE A 334 -5.88 -12.72 -8.80
CA ILE A 334 -5.13 -13.84 -8.19
C ILE A 334 -5.51 -15.18 -8.83
N ASP A 335 -4.52 -16.07 -9.02
CA ASP A 335 -4.72 -17.42 -9.58
C ASP A 335 -5.85 -18.15 -8.82
N PRO A 336 -6.91 -18.62 -9.50
CA PRO A 336 -7.97 -19.42 -8.91
C PRO A 336 -7.50 -20.58 -8.03
N ASN A 337 -6.35 -21.19 -8.36
CA ASN A 337 -5.79 -22.27 -7.55
C ASN A 337 -5.36 -21.83 -6.14
N ARG A 338 -5.05 -20.54 -5.95
CA ARG A 338 -4.69 -19.94 -4.65
C ARG A 338 -5.92 -19.59 -3.81
N LYS A 339 -7.14 -19.71 -4.34
CA LYS A 339 -8.40 -19.30 -3.67
C LYS A 339 -9.28 -20.47 -3.22
N LYS A 340 -8.87 -21.72 -3.46
CA LYS A 340 -9.73 -22.91 -3.33
C LYS A 340 -10.22 -23.23 -1.91
N THR A 341 -9.47 -22.85 -0.88
CA THR A 341 -9.80 -23.21 0.51
C THR A 341 -10.10 -21.98 1.35
N ARG A 342 -10.91 -22.15 2.40
CA ARG A 342 -11.20 -21.09 3.37
C ARG A 342 -9.94 -20.51 3.99
N THR A 343 -8.97 -21.37 4.32
CA THR A 343 -7.66 -20.94 4.87
C THR A 343 -6.88 -20.10 3.87
N ALA A 344 -6.93 -20.45 2.57
CA ALA A 344 -6.27 -19.68 1.54
C ALA A 344 -6.92 -18.31 1.34
N LEU A 345 -8.24 -18.22 1.34
CA LEU A 345 -8.96 -16.93 1.33
C LEU A 345 -8.63 -16.09 2.57
N SER A 346 -8.51 -16.69 3.74
CA SER A 346 -8.08 -15.99 4.95
C SER A 346 -6.67 -15.43 4.82
N LEU A 347 -5.74 -16.18 4.21
CA LEU A 347 -4.38 -15.71 3.97
C LEU A 347 -4.34 -14.57 2.94
N ILE A 348 -5.17 -14.64 1.89
CA ILE A 348 -5.33 -13.55 0.93
C ILE A 348 -5.84 -12.28 1.61
N ARG A 349 -6.85 -12.39 2.50
CA ARG A 349 -7.35 -11.26 3.30
C ARG A 349 -6.27 -10.66 4.21
N TYR A 350 -5.41 -11.50 4.79
CA TYR A 350 -4.26 -11.02 5.56
C TYR A 350 -3.29 -10.19 4.70
N HIS A 351 -2.92 -10.67 3.50
CA HIS A 351 -2.03 -9.92 2.61
C HIS A 351 -2.69 -8.69 2.00
N TRP A 352 -4.01 -8.71 1.79
CA TRP A 352 -4.79 -7.53 1.45
C TRP A 352 -4.63 -6.42 2.50
N ASP A 353 -4.83 -6.74 3.79
CA ASP A 353 -4.66 -5.78 4.89
C ASP A 353 -3.22 -5.20 4.91
N LEU A 354 -2.20 -6.02 4.62
CA LEU A 354 -0.82 -5.55 4.52
C LEU A 354 -0.59 -4.62 3.32
N HIS A 355 -1.20 -4.90 2.17
CA HIS A 355 -1.07 -4.04 0.99
C HIS A 355 -1.78 -2.71 1.19
N LEU A 356 -2.97 -2.70 1.79
CA LEU A 356 -3.65 -1.49 2.22
C LEU A 356 -2.76 -0.67 3.17
N ASP A 357 -2.07 -1.33 4.11
CA ASP A 357 -1.16 -0.64 5.02
C ASP A 357 -0.02 0.07 4.29
N ARG A 358 0.57 -0.62 3.31
CA ARG A 358 1.72 -0.11 2.56
C ARG A 358 1.37 1.07 1.65
N PHE A 359 0.24 1.02 0.94
CA PHE A 359 -0.20 2.16 0.11
C PHE A 359 -0.57 3.40 0.94
N ALA A 360 -1.08 3.18 2.16
CA ALA A 360 -1.36 4.28 3.06
C ALA A 360 -0.08 4.92 3.64
N ARG A 361 0.97 4.13 3.91
CA ARG A 361 2.15 4.60 4.68
C ARG A 361 3.44 4.81 3.91
N PHE A 362 3.67 4.03 2.85
CA PHE A 362 5.00 3.89 2.26
C PHE A 362 5.09 4.35 0.81
N TYR A 363 4.09 4.05 -0.02
CA TYR A 363 4.12 4.37 -1.44
C TYR A 363 2.74 4.68 -2.01
N VAL A 364 2.71 5.49 -3.07
CA VAL A 364 1.48 5.98 -3.72
C VAL A 364 1.35 5.52 -5.15
N HIS A 365 2.46 5.17 -5.80
CA HIS A 365 2.47 4.75 -7.19
C HIS A 365 3.39 3.55 -7.40
N VAL A 366 3.09 2.76 -8.44
CA VAL A 366 3.83 1.58 -8.82
C VAL A 366 4.02 1.62 -10.33
N THR A 367 5.26 1.43 -10.77
CA THR A 367 5.61 1.25 -12.18
C THR A 367 6.17 -0.15 -12.40
N THR A 368 6.05 -0.66 -13.62
CA THR A 368 6.49 -2.00 -14.00
C THR A 368 7.56 -1.94 -15.09
N ASP A 369 8.53 -2.84 -15.01
CA ASP A 369 9.46 -3.13 -16.11
C ASP A 369 8.86 -4.21 -17.02
N GLU A 370 9.37 -4.33 -18.25
CA GLU A 370 8.91 -5.31 -19.25
C GLU A 370 9.00 -6.76 -18.72
N ALA A 371 7.94 -7.53 -18.98
CA ALA A 371 7.81 -8.89 -18.52
C ALA A 371 8.76 -9.85 -19.24
N LYS A 372 9.31 -10.80 -18.47
CA LYS A 372 10.04 -11.95 -19.01
C LYS A 372 9.16 -13.19 -18.94
N ILE A 373 8.85 -13.78 -20.09
CA ILE A 373 7.95 -14.93 -20.18
C ILE A 373 8.76 -16.21 -20.41
N GLU A 374 8.50 -17.22 -19.61
CA GLU A 374 9.12 -18.54 -19.67
C GLU A 374 8.04 -19.63 -19.67
N VAL A 375 8.28 -20.72 -20.40
CA VAL A 375 7.39 -21.90 -20.41
C VAL A 375 7.80 -22.83 -19.28
N LEU A 376 6.92 -23.08 -18.32
CA LEU A 376 7.18 -23.96 -17.17
C LEU A 376 6.83 -25.42 -17.45
N LYS A 377 5.77 -25.66 -18.22
CA LYS A 377 5.26 -27.00 -18.54
C LYS A 377 4.51 -26.95 -19.88
N GLY A 378 4.49 -28.07 -20.59
CA GLY A 378 3.78 -28.22 -21.85
C GLY A 378 4.69 -27.91 -23.04
N PHE A 379 4.29 -28.42 -24.21
CA PHE A 379 5.05 -28.21 -25.45
C PHE A 379 4.57 -26.95 -26.15
N GLN A 380 5.50 -26.05 -26.42
CA GLN A 380 5.25 -24.88 -27.26
C GLN A 380 6.19 -24.91 -28.46
N SER A 381 5.64 -25.24 -29.62
CA SER A 381 6.31 -24.96 -30.89
C SER A 381 6.55 -23.45 -30.99
N SER A 382 7.80 -23.08 -31.24
CA SER A 382 8.20 -21.70 -31.45
C SER A 382 8.85 -21.66 -32.83
N ALA A 383 8.32 -20.87 -33.75
CA ALA A 383 8.86 -20.80 -35.10
C ALA A 383 10.38 -20.47 -35.04
N GLY A 384 11.21 -21.42 -35.44
CA GLY A 384 12.67 -21.34 -35.34
C GLY A 384 13.30 -22.02 -34.12
N SER A 385 12.54 -22.77 -33.31
CA SER A 385 13.06 -23.65 -32.29
C SER A 385 13.87 -24.77 -32.95
N VAL A 386 14.98 -25.15 -32.32
CA VAL A 386 15.82 -26.27 -32.80
C VAL A 386 15.02 -27.57 -32.79
N GLU A 387 14.10 -27.74 -31.84
CA GLU A 387 13.24 -28.93 -31.73
C GLU A 387 12.21 -29.01 -32.86
N ASP A 388 11.64 -27.88 -33.28
CA ASP A 388 10.67 -27.79 -34.37
C ASP A 388 11.27 -28.19 -35.72
N PHE A 389 12.61 -28.10 -35.87
CA PHE A 389 13.32 -28.60 -37.05
C PHE A 389 13.39 -30.14 -37.10
N PHE A 390 13.37 -30.81 -35.95
CA PHE A 390 13.52 -32.26 -35.86
C PHE A 390 12.19 -33.01 -35.73
N LEU A 391 11.10 -32.31 -35.44
CA LEU A 391 9.78 -32.90 -35.19
C LEU A 391 8.82 -32.61 -36.34
N ASP A 392 8.21 -33.65 -36.90
CA ASP A 392 7.10 -33.51 -37.85
C ASP A 392 5.77 -33.13 -37.15
N GLU A 393 4.75 -32.73 -37.92
CA GLU A 393 3.47 -32.25 -37.37
C GLU A 393 2.77 -33.30 -36.48
N GLU A 394 2.81 -34.59 -36.85
CA GLU A 394 2.23 -35.68 -36.05
C GLU A 394 2.98 -35.89 -34.72
N GLN A 395 4.32 -35.80 -34.75
CA GLN A 395 5.15 -35.91 -33.56
C GLN A 395 4.95 -34.71 -32.62
N GLN A 396 4.79 -33.50 -33.16
CA GLN A 396 4.47 -32.32 -32.36
C GLN A 396 3.11 -32.43 -31.68
N GLU A 397 2.08 -32.95 -32.36
CA GLU A 397 0.77 -33.20 -31.76
C GLU A 397 0.82 -34.26 -30.66
N LYS A 398 1.54 -35.37 -30.89
CA LYS A 398 1.72 -36.42 -29.89
C LYS A 398 2.50 -35.92 -28.67
N ILE A 399 3.50 -35.07 -28.87
CA ILE A 399 4.26 -34.45 -27.78
C ILE A 399 3.37 -33.48 -26.99
N LYS A 400 2.49 -32.70 -27.65
CA LYS A 400 1.50 -31.86 -26.94
C LYS A 400 0.57 -32.71 -26.07
N GLU A 401 0.07 -33.83 -26.59
CA GLU A 401 -0.80 -34.75 -25.84
C GLU A 401 -0.08 -35.34 -24.61
N ILE A 402 1.19 -35.75 -24.77
CA ILE A 402 2.00 -36.30 -23.67
C ILE A 402 2.40 -35.23 -22.64
N SER A 403 2.73 -34.02 -23.10
CA SER A 403 3.25 -32.94 -22.25
C SER A 403 2.18 -32.30 -21.36
N GLY A 404 0.91 -32.51 -21.70
CA GLY A 404 -0.25 -31.97 -20.98
C GLY A 404 -0.41 -30.46 -21.15
N GLU A 405 -1.16 -29.86 -20.23
CA GLU A 405 -1.50 -28.42 -20.20
C GLU A 405 -0.26 -27.51 -20.31
N LEU A 406 -0.35 -26.51 -21.19
CA LEU A 406 0.70 -25.50 -21.36
C LEU A 406 0.61 -24.49 -20.23
N VAL A 407 1.67 -24.39 -19.44
CA VAL A 407 1.78 -23.45 -18.32
C VAL A 407 2.95 -22.52 -18.59
N GLU A 408 2.65 -21.23 -18.66
CA GLU A 408 3.64 -20.17 -18.80
C GLU A 408 3.69 -19.33 -17.53
N GLN A 409 4.89 -18.85 -17.20
CA GLN A 409 5.12 -17.89 -16.14
C GLN A 409 5.72 -16.61 -16.72
N ALA A 410 5.16 -15.48 -16.31
CA ALA A 410 5.75 -14.18 -16.57
C ALA A 410 6.34 -13.62 -15.27
N THR A 411 7.55 -13.06 -15.34
CA THR A 411 8.16 -12.28 -14.26
C THR A 411 8.11 -10.81 -14.62
N VAL A 412 7.38 -10.03 -13.83
CA VAL A 412 7.29 -8.56 -13.94
C VAL A 412 7.98 -7.95 -12.75
N VAL A 413 8.89 -7.00 -12.95
CA VAL A 413 9.53 -6.28 -11.84
C VAL A 413 8.81 -4.97 -11.60
N SER A 414 8.30 -4.76 -10.39
CA SER A 414 7.68 -3.49 -9.98
C SER A 414 8.65 -2.59 -9.24
N LYS A 415 8.40 -1.29 -9.29
CA LYS A 415 9.02 -0.24 -8.46
C LYS A 415 7.92 0.56 -7.79
N ALA A 416 7.99 0.67 -6.47
CA ALA A 416 7.10 1.49 -5.69
C ALA A 416 7.68 2.90 -5.46
N TRP A 417 6.82 3.92 -5.44
CA TRP A 417 7.22 5.33 -5.33
C TRP A 417 6.48 6.02 -4.18
N ASP A 418 7.22 6.74 -3.33
CA ASP A 418 6.65 7.54 -2.23
C ASP A 418 6.01 8.85 -2.75
N GLU A 419 5.29 9.56 -1.88
CA GLU A 419 4.65 10.85 -2.22
C GLU A 419 5.62 11.92 -2.71
N ARG A 420 6.90 11.81 -2.35
CA ARG A 420 7.96 12.73 -2.76
C ARG A 420 8.61 12.27 -4.07
N GLY A 421 8.06 11.24 -4.70
CA GLY A 421 8.57 10.68 -5.95
C GLY A 421 9.78 9.79 -5.79
N ARG A 422 10.19 9.43 -4.56
CA ARG A 422 11.37 8.57 -4.34
C ARG A 422 11.01 7.11 -4.43
N GLN A 423 11.89 6.31 -5.03
CA GLN A 423 11.72 4.86 -5.01
C GLN A 423 11.73 4.35 -3.56
N TYR A 424 10.65 3.66 -3.18
CA TYR A 424 10.53 2.97 -1.91
C TYR A 424 11.03 1.53 -2.04
N GLY A 425 12.02 1.18 -1.23
CA GLY A 425 12.54 -0.17 -1.21
C GLY A 425 13.18 -0.59 -2.54
N SER A 426 13.40 -1.90 -2.69
CA SER A 426 14.06 -2.46 -3.87
C SER A 426 12.99 -2.95 -4.83
N PRO A 427 13.24 -2.92 -6.15
CA PRO A 427 12.28 -3.43 -7.12
C PRO A 427 11.92 -4.89 -6.81
N LYS A 428 10.64 -5.24 -6.94
CA LYS A 428 10.09 -6.52 -6.50
C LYS A 428 9.60 -7.36 -7.68
N PRO A 429 9.90 -8.68 -7.71
CA PRO A 429 9.42 -9.55 -8.76
C PRO A 429 8.01 -10.06 -8.48
N HIS A 430 7.10 -9.86 -9.40
CA HIS A 430 5.78 -10.47 -9.44
C HIS A 430 5.79 -11.63 -10.44
N TYR A 431 5.35 -12.80 -9.97
CA TYR A 431 5.21 -14.00 -10.76
C TYR A 431 3.75 -14.16 -11.17
N LEU A 432 3.53 -14.22 -12.48
CA LEU A 432 2.23 -14.38 -13.08
C LEU A 432 2.19 -15.72 -13.79
N ILE A 433 1.04 -16.38 -13.77
CA ILE A 433 0.82 -17.68 -14.41
C ILE A 433 -0.35 -17.59 -15.39
N ARG A 434 -0.22 -18.22 -16.55
CA ARG A 434 -1.35 -18.51 -17.43
C ARG A 434 -1.31 -19.96 -17.87
N ARG A 435 -2.48 -20.48 -18.22
CA ARG A 435 -2.68 -21.85 -18.68
C ARG A 435 -3.34 -21.83 -20.05
N ASP A 436 -2.85 -22.66 -20.97
CA ASP A 436 -3.35 -22.82 -22.35
C ASP A 436 -3.59 -21.48 -23.07
N LYS A 437 -2.62 -20.56 -22.95
CA LYS A 437 -2.67 -19.20 -23.53
C LYS A 437 -3.88 -18.36 -23.09
N GLY A 438 -4.55 -18.74 -22.00
CA GLY A 438 -5.60 -17.96 -21.36
C GLY A 438 -5.09 -16.69 -20.67
N ARG A 439 -5.94 -16.10 -19.83
CA ARG A 439 -5.61 -14.89 -19.06
C ARG A 439 -4.46 -15.13 -18.08
N TRP A 440 -3.65 -14.10 -17.85
CA TRP A 440 -2.66 -14.09 -16.78
C TRP A 440 -3.32 -13.93 -15.40
N TYR A 441 -2.68 -14.50 -14.38
CA TYR A 441 -3.05 -14.38 -12.98
C TYR A 441 -1.81 -14.17 -12.11
N ILE A 442 -1.92 -13.38 -11.04
CA ILE A 442 -0.88 -13.20 -10.03
C ILE A 442 -0.79 -14.47 -9.18
N ASP A 443 0.39 -15.09 -9.13
CA ASP A 443 0.65 -16.29 -8.33
C ASP A 443 1.24 -15.97 -6.95
N ASN A 444 2.06 -14.92 -6.85
CA ASN A 444 2.71 -14.48 -5.60
C ASN A 444 2.08 -13.20 -5.02
N TYR A 445 0.78 -13.21 -4.77
CA TYR A 445 0.00 -12.06 -4.28
C TYR A 445 0.51 -11.48 -2.95
N GLU A 446 1.26 -12.26 -2.17
CA GLU A 446 1.88 -11.87 -0.91
C GLU A 446 3.00 -10.82 -1.07
N GLN A 447 3.60 -10.77 -2.26
CA GLN A 447 4.76 -9.96 -2.57
C GLN A 447 4.38 -8.47 -2.62
N PRO A 448 4.98 -7.59 -1.79
CA PRO A 448 4.81 -6.14 -1.94
C PRO A 448 5.40 -5.64 -3.26
N PHE A 449 4.95 -4.45 -3.66
CA PHE A 449 5.43 -3.72 -4.83
C PHE A 449 6.80 -3.07 -4.66
#